data_AF-A0A0W0FVS7-F1
#
_entry.id   AF-A0A0W0FVS7-F1
#
_cell.length_a   1.000
_cell.length_b   1.000
_cell.length_c   1.000
_cell.angle_alpha   90.00
_cell.angle_beta   90.00
_cell.angle_gamma   90.00
#
_symmetry.space_group_name_H-M   'P 1'
#
loop_
_entity.id
_entity.type
_entity.pdbx_description
1 polymer ?
#
loop_
_entity_poly.entity_id
_entity_poly.type
_entity_poly.pdbx_seq_one_letter_code
_entity_poly.pdbx_strand_id
1 'polypeptide(L)'
;MKLHFTSRYHSEADRRTKQANQTLEQYLQMYCSYQQDNWDMLLPLMEFTYNNAPNTSTGVSSFFANKRYHLNITVHPEYHLASQKACSYVTNLDEVHQFLHDEIKAAQDAHKTSADT
;
A
#
# COMPACT_ATOMS: atom_id res chain seq x y z
N MET A 1 6.72 14.39 -33.13
CA MET A 1 5.96 13.51 -32.22
C MET A 1 4.64 13.18 -32.91
N LYS A 2 4.36 11.90 -33.20
CA LYS A 2 3.14 11.46 -33.90
C LYS A 2 2.23 10.79 -32.88
N LEU A 3 1.04 11.36 -32.66
CA LEU A 3 0.07 10.84 -31.70
C LEU A 3 -0.80 9.79 -32.38
N HIS A 4 -0.90 8.61 -31.77
CA HIS A 4 -1.79 7.54 -32.21
C HIS A 4 -2.99 7.48 -31.27
N PHE A 5 -4.14 7.95 -31.76
CA PHE A 5 -5.39 7.88 -31.01
C PHE A 5 -6.12 6.58 -31.34
N THR A 6 -6.44 5.80 -30.32
CA THR A 6 -7.33 4.64 -30.46
C THR A 6 -8.78 5.13 -30.35
N SER A 7 -9.62 4.75 -31.31
CA SER A 7 -11.06 5.02 -31.26
C SER A 7 -11.73 4.11 -30.22
N ARG A 8 -12.75 4.61 -29.51
CA ARG A 8 -13.58 3.82 -28.56
C ARG A 8 -14.12 2.52 -29.17
N TYR A 9 -14.23 2.46 -30.49
CA TYR A 9 -14.77 1.33 -31.24
C TYR A 9 -13.72 0.35 -31.77
N HIS A 10 -12.42 0.60 -31.56
CA HIS A 10 -11.36 -0.31 -31.99
C HIS A 10 -10.77 -1.05 -30.76
N SER A 11 -11.51 -2.06 -30.29
CA SER A 11 -11.18 -2.88 -29.12
C SER A 11 -9.92 -3.75 -29.30
N GLU A 12 -9.52 -4.02 -30.54
CA GLU A 12 -8.37 -4.86 -30.88
C GLU A 12 -7.01 -4.20 -30.54
N ALA A 13 -6.86 -2.91 -30.85
CA ALA A 13 -5.60 -2.19 -30.69
C ALA A 13 -5.22 -1.97 -29.22
N ASP A 14 -6.21 -1.92 -28.33
CA ASP A 14 -6.03 -1.59 -26.92
C ASP A 14 -6.17 -2.81 -26.00
N ARG A 15 -6.33 -4.02 -26.56
CA ARG A 15 -6.59 -5.24 -25.78
C ARG A 15 -5.43 -5.58 -24.83
N ARG A 16 -4.19 -5.45 -25.31
CA ARG A 16 -2.99 -5.74 -24.51
C ARG A 16 -2.80 -4.74 -23.37
N THR A 17 -2.99 -3.45 -23.65
CA THR A 17 -2.93 -2.40 -22.64
C THR A 17 -4.03 -2.59 -21.59
N LYS A 18 -5.27 -2.90 -22.02
CA LYS A 18 -6.38 -3.20 -21.11
C LYS A 18 -6.09 -4.40 -20.21
N GLN A 19 -5.53 -5.47 -20.76
CA GLN A 19 -5.16 -6.66 -19.98
C GLN A 19 -4.03 -6.36 -18.97
N ALA A 20 -3.05 -5.54 -19.37
CA ALA A 20 -2.00 -5.08 -18.47
C ALA A 20 -2.57 -4.23 -17.34
N ASN A 21 -3.44 -3.26 -17.65
CA ASN A 21 -4.10 -2.41 -16.66
C ASN A 21 -4.95 -3.24 -15.68
N GLN A 22 -5.72 -4.21 -16.16
CA GLN A 22 -6.49 -5.12 -15.29
C GLN A 22 -5.59 -5.93 -14.34
N THR A 23 -4.42 -6.36 -14.82
CA THR A 23 -3.47 -7.09 -13.96
C THR A 23 -2.89 -6.17 -12.90
N LEU A 24 -2.54 -4.94 -13.24
CA LEU A 24 -2.06 -3.93 -12.29
C LEU A 24 -3.14 -3.58 -11.25
N GLU A 25 -4.41 -3.46 -11.66
CA GLU A 25 -5.53 -3.25 -10.75
C GLU A 25 -5.69 -4.40 -9.75
N GLN A 26 -5.54 -5.65 -10.18
CA GLN A 26 -5.59 -6.80 -9.29
C GLN A 26 -4.44 -6.79 -8.27
N TYR A 27 -3.23 -6.44 -8.71
CA TYR A 27 -2.10 -6.26 -7.79
C TYR A 27 -2.39 -5.12 -6.79
N LEU A 28 -2.93 -3.98 -7.24
CA LEU A 28 -3.34 -2.87 -6.35
C LEU A 28 -4.36 -3.34 -5.32
N GLN A 29 -5.34 -4.11 -5.74
CA GLN A 29 -6.36 -4.62 -4.82
C GLN A 29 -5.78 -5.60 -3.78
N MET A 30 -4.72 -6.33 -4.12
CA MET A 30 -4.03 -7.24 -3.20
C MET A 30 -3.12 -6.50 -2.20
N TYR A 31 -2.51 -5.39 -2.61
CA TYR A 31 -1.52 -4.66 -1.78
C TYR A 31 -2.09 -3.45 -1.03
N CYS A 32 -3.23 -2.89 -1.47
CA CYS A 32 -3.91 -1.83 -0.74
C CYS A 32 -4.49 -2.38 0.57
N SER A 33 -4.18 -1.70 1.68
CA SER A 33 -4.82 -1.96 2.97
C SER A 33 -6.33 -1.69 2.90
N TYR A 34 -7.10 -2.11 3.90
CA TYR A 34 -8.53 -1.78 4.02
C TYR A 34 -8.82 -0.28 3.89
N GLN A 35 -7.84 0.58 4.21
CA GLN A 35 -7.94 2.04 4.16
C GLN A 35 -7.61 2.63 2.77
N GLN A 36 -7.03 1.85 1.85
CA GLN A 36 -6.72 2.24 0.47
C GLN A 36 -5.93 3.57 0.32
N ASP A 37 -5.12 3.94 1.31
CA ASP A 37 -4.49 5.26 1.43
C ASP A 37 -3.01 5.27 1.02
N ASN A 38 -2.44 4.11 0.68
CA ASN A 38 -1.01 3.92 0.40
C ASN A 38 -0.71 3.42 -1.02
N TRP A 39 -1.69 3.47 -1.93
CA TRP A 39 -1.56 2.95 -3.29
C TRP A 39 -0.43 3.61 -4.08
N ASP A 40 -0.23 4.91 -3.90
CA ASP A 40 0.80 5.73 -4.54
C ASP A 40 2.22 5.32 -4.10
N MET A 41 2.37 4.99 -2.82
CA MET A 41 3.63 4.48 -2.27
C MET A 41 3.94 3.05 -2.76
N LEU A 42 2.91 2.26 -3.07
CA LEU A 42 3.04 0.87 -3.52
C LEU A 42 3.25 0.76 -5.04
N LEU A 43 2.90 1.79 -5.82
CA LEU A 43 3.01 1.79 -7.27
C LEU A 43 4.41 1.42 -7.80
N PRO A 44 5.52 2.02 -7.31
CA PRO A 44 6.86 1.69 -7.80
C PRO A 44 7.24 0.22 -7.56
N LEU A 45 6.85 -0.33 -6.40
CA LEU A 45 7.11 -1.72 -6.05
C LEU A 45 6.31 -2.68 -6.92
N MET A 46 5.08 -2.32 -7.24
CA MET A 46 4.23 -3.12 -8.11
C MET A 46 4.71 -3.10 -9.56
N GLU A 47 5.03 -1.92 -10.10
CA GLU A 47 5.60 -1.81 -11.43
C GLU A 47 6.87 -2.67 -11.54
N PHE A 48 7.71 -2.60 -10.50
CA PHE A 48 8.90 -3.45 -10.42
C PHE A 48 8.56 -4.94 -10.44
N THR A 49 7.62 -5.39 -9.61
CA THR A 49 7.22 -6.79 -9.50
C THR A 49 6.61 -7.29 -10.80
N TYR A 50 5.70 -6.53 -11.39
CA TYR A 50 5.05 -6.83 -12.65
C TYR A 50 6.07 -6.97 -13.80
N ASN A 51 7.00 -6.02 -13.91
CA ASN A 51 8.02 -6.05 -14.96
C ASN A 51 9.03 -7.19 -14.79
N ASN A 52 9.27 -7.68 -13.57
CA ASN A 52 10.16 -8.81 -13.30
C ASN A 52 9.48 -10.17 -13.32
N ALA A 53 8.15 -10.23 -13.29
CA ALA A 53 7.42 -11.48 -13.41
C ALA A 53 7.58 -12.06 -14.83
N PRO A 54 7.87 -13.36 -14.97
CA PRO A 54 7.92 -14.02 -16.27
C PRO A 54 6.52 -14.03 -16.91
N ASN A 55 6.43 -13.59 -18.16
CA ASN A 55 5.18 -13.65 -18.91
C ASN A 55 4.99 -15.07 -19.47
N THR A 56 3.81 -15.64 -19.30
CA THR A 56 3.47 -17.02 -19.71
C THR A 56 3.66 -17.27 -21.21
N SER A 57 3.50 -16.24 -22.05
CA SER A 57 3.65 -16.37 -23.51
C SER A 57 5.11 -16.35 -23.97
N THR A 58 6.00 -15.65 -23.26
CA THR A 58 7.41 -15.47 -23.67
C THR A 58 8.38 -16.26 -22.80
N GLY A 59 7.93 -16.80 -21.66
CA GLY A 59 8.75 -17.53 -20.70
C GLY A 59 9.77 -16.67 -19.94
N VAL A 60 9.86 -15.38 -20.27
CA VAL A 60 10.81 -14.41 -19.71
C VAL A 60 10.07 -13.16 -19.25
N SER A 61 10.67 -12.42 -18.31
CA SER A 61 10.11 -11.17 -17.82
C SER A 61 10.27 -10.04 -18.84
N SER A 62 9.35 -9.07 -18.84
CA SER A 62 9.45 -7.89 -19.70
C SER A 62 10.70 -7.07 -19.41
N PHE A 63 11.12 -7.04 -18.14
CA PHE A 63 12.39 -6.44 -17.74
C PHE A 63 13.57 -7.14 -18.42
N PHE A 64 13.63 -8.47 -18.38
CA PHE A 64 14.68 -9.22 -19.05
C PHE A 64 14.64 -9.04 -20.57
N ALA A 65 13.46 -9.07 -21.18
CA ALA A 65 13.30 -8.86 -22.62
C ALA A 65 13.82 -7.48 -23.07
N ASN A 66 13.61 -6.44 -22.26
CA ASN A 66 14.01 -5.07 -22.57
C ASN A 66 15.46 -4.75 -22.18
N LYS A 67 15.94 -5.29 -21.06
CA LYS A 67 17.24 -4.93 -20.44
C LYS A 67 18.32 -6.00 -20.60
N ARG A 68 17.95 -7.23 -20.95
CA ARG A 68 18.82 -8.40 -21.13
C ARG A 68 19.57 -8.86 -19.88
N TYR A 69 19.10 -8.49 -18.70
CA TYR A 69 19.55 -9.03 -17.42
C TYR A 69 18.37 -9.16 -16.45
N HIS A 70 18.50 -10.05 -15.47
CA HIS A 70 17.53 -10.21 -14.40
C HIS A 70 17.94 -9.33 -13.22
N LEU A 71 17.07 -8.42 -12.77
CA LEU A 71 17.33 -7.70 -11.55
C LEU A 71 16.95 -8.59 -10.36
N ASN A 72 17.96 -9.06 -9.63
CA ASN A 72 17.75 -9.77 -8.37
C ASN A 72 17.83 -8.75 -7.23
N ILE A 73 16.67 -8.26 -6.77
CA ILE A 73 16.62 -7.52 -5.51
C ILE A 73 16.74 -8.57 -4.41
N THR A 74 17.96 -8.77 -3.92
CA THR A 74 18.14 -9.36 -2.60
C THR A 74 17.67 -8.32 -1.60
N VAL A 75 16.40 -8.39 -1.21
CA VAL A 75 15.90 -7.65 -0.06
C VAL A 75 16.64 -8.25 1.13
N HIS A 76 17.72 -7.62 1.56
CA HIS A 76 18.16 -7.77 2.93
C HIS A 76 17.15 -6.97 3.75
N PRO A 77 16.19 -7.61 4.46
CA PRO A 77 15.44 -6.88 5.44
C PRO A 77 16.47 -6.33 6.43
N GLU A 78 16.77 -5.04 6.35
CA GLU A 78 17.47 -4.35 7.41
C GLU A 78 16.55 -4.46 8.64
N TYR A 79 16.87 -5.40 9.50
CA TYR A 79 16.30 -5.50 10.84
C TYR A 79 16.85 -4.32 11.66
N HIS A 80 16.43 -3.09 11.37
CA HIS A 80 16.76 -2.00 12.26
C HIS A 80 15.69 -0.91 12.34
N LEU A 81 15.18 -0.79 13.57
CA LEU A 81 14.51 0.34 14.22
C LEU A 81 13.02 0.52 13.94
N ALA A 82 12.28 0.57 15.05
CA ALA A 82 10.88 0.93 15.15
C ALA A 82 10.53 2.02 14.14
N SER A 83 9.60 1.69 13.24
CA SER A 83 9.05 2.63 12.28
C SER A 83 8.64 3.90 13.03
N GLN A 84 9.04 5.07 12.54
CA GLN A 84 8.61 6.34 13.13
C GLN A 84 7.09 6.41 13.24
N LYS A 85 6.36 5.79 12.30
CA LYS A 85 4.90 5.62 12.38
C LYS A 85 4.48 4.70 13.54
N ALA A 86 5.21 3.61 13.80
CA ALA A 86 4.94 2.73 14.93
C ALA A 86 5.20 3.43 16.28
N CYS A 87 6.30 4.20 16.40
CA CYS A 87 6.54 5.03 17.58
C CYS A 87 5.43 6.08 17.77
N SER A 88 5.06 6.79 16.71
CA SER A 88 3.99 7.81 16.77
C SER A 88 2.64 7.21 17.18
N TYR A 89 2.33 6.00 16.69
CA TYR A 89 1.12 5.28 17.04
C TYR A 89 1.10 4.86 18.52
N VAL A 90 2.22 4.34 19.05
CA VAL A 90 2.35 3.99 20.47
C VAL A 90 2.23 5.22 21.36
N THR A 91 2.88 6.34 20.99
CA THR A 91 2.77 7.61 21.73
C THR A 91 1.32 8.11 21.76
N ASN A 92 0.62 8.07 20.62
CA ASN A 92 -0.78 8.48 20.58
C ASN A 92 -1.70 7.59 21.42
N LEU A 93 -1.45 6.28 21.43
CA LEU A 93 -2.19 5.34 22.29
C LEU A 93 -2.00 5.65 23.78
N ASP A 94 -0.78 6.03 24.18
CA ASP A 94 -0.46 6.35 25.57
C ASP A 94 -1.17 7.64 26.01
N GLU A 95 -1.19 8.66 25.14
CA GLU A 95 -1.93 9.91 25.37
C GLU A 95 -3.44 9.68 25.53
N VAL A 96 -4.04 8.87 24.65
CA VAL A 96 -5.47 8.50 24.74
C VAL A 96 -5.75 7.73 26.02
N HIS A 97 -4.85 6.83 26.43
CA HIS A 97 -5.01 6.06 27.65
C HIS A 97 -4.99 6.94 28.91
N GLN A 98 -4.06 7.91 28.97
CA GLN A 98 -3.98 8.88 30.07
C GLN A 98 -5.25 9.73 30.17
N PHE A 99 -5.71 10.26 29.04
CA PHE A 99 -6.94 11.06 28.99
C PHE A 99 -8.15 10.29 29.53
N LEU A 100 -8.36 9.05 29.08
CA LEU A 100 -9.49 8.23 29.54
C LEU A 100 -9.39 7.92 31.04
N HIS A 101 -8.19 7.66 31.53
CA HIS A 101 -7.98 7.35 32.93
C HIS A 101 -8.29 8.56 33.84
N ASP A 102 -7.88 9.77 33.44
CA ASP A 102 -8.19 10.99 34.18
C ASP A 102 -9.69 11.29 34.17
N GLU A 103 -10.36 11.08 33.04
CA GLU A 103 -11.79 11.34 32.93
C GLU A 103 -12.64 10.34 33.74
N ILE A 104 -12.23 9.07 33.76
CA ILE A 104 -12.86 8.06 34.61
C ILE A 104 -12.69 8.42 36.09
N LYS A 105 -11.51 8.90 36.51
CA LYS A 105 -11.28 9.36 37.88
C LYS A 105 -12.16 10.56 38.23
N ALA A 106 -12.22 11.57 37.36
CA ALA A 106 -13.04 12.76 37.57
C ALA A 106 -14.52 12.40 37.73
N ALA A 107 -15.02 11.49 36.89
CA ALA A 107 -16.39 10.98 37.00
C ALA A 107 -16.63 10.24 38.32
N GLN A 108 -15.69 9.38 38.76
CA GLN A 108 -15.81 8.65 40.03
C GLN A 108 -15.83 9.59 41.24
N ASP A 109 -15.03 10.64 41.24
CA ASP A 109 -14.98 11.59 42.36
C ASP A 109 -16.21 12.51 42.38
N ALA A 110 -16.73 12.90 41.22
CA ALA A 110 -18.02 13.59 41.12
C ALA A 110 -19.17 12.73 41.67
N HIS A 111 -19.18 11.42 41.36
CA HIS A 111 -20.17 10.49 41.89
C HIS A 111 -20.08 10.32 43.42
N LYS A 112 -18.88 10.23 44.00
CA LYS A 112 -18.71 10.18 45.47
C LYS A 112 -19.24 11.44 46.14
N THR A 113 -18.90 12.61 45.60
CA THR A 113 -19.34 13.91 46.14
C THR A 113 -20.87 14.04 46.12
N SER A 114 -21.53 13.51 45.09
CA SER A 114 -23.00 13.47 45.00
C SER A 114 -23.66 12.42 45.88
N ALA A 115 -22.93 11.39 46.30
CA ALA A 115 -23.42 10.33 47.20
C ALA A 115 -23.22 10.68 48.68
N ASP A 116 -22.29 11.59 48.99
CA ASP A 116 -21.99 12.09 50.34
C ASP A 116 -22.80 13.37 50.71
N THR A 117 -23.72 13.82 49.84
CA THR A 117 -24.70 14.91 50.11
C THR A 117 -26.08 14.31 50.35
#